data_AF-A0A815N6X0-F1
#
_entry.id   AF-A0A815N6X0-F1
#
_cell.length_a   1.000
_cell.length_b   1.000
_cell.length_c   1.000
_cell.angle_alpha   90.00
_cell.angle_beta   90.00
_cell.angle_gamma   90.00
#
_symmetry.space_group_name_H-M   'P 1'
#
loop_
_entity.id
_entity.type
_entity.pdbx_description
1 polymer ?
#
loop_
_entity_poly.entity_id
_entity_poly.type
_entity_poly.pdbx_seq_one_letter_code
_entity_poly.pdbx_strand_id
1 'polypeptide(L)'
;MPPKIIDKVDFSFKIDESIISQDEAQVMYNQMRQITKDFRTQAMTLYVQSAAREFEVLSNEIKGIIERFPQENDDGFDAEPGYAAFKQYHELREKRMKLEIEQSLYFLFE
;
A
#
# COMPACT_ATOMS: atom_id res chain seq x y z
N MET A 1 -3.43 -6.45 0.76
CA MET A 1 -4.07 -6.68 -0.56
C MET A 1 -3.44 -5.71 -1.55
N PRO A 2 -2.95 -6.15 -2.72
CA PRO A 2 -2.37 -5.26 -3.72
C PRO A 2 -3.41 -4.20 -4.18
N PRO A 3 -2.98 -3.00 -4.59
CA PRO A 3 -3.86 -2.02 -5.18
C PRO A 3 -4.61 -2.59 -6.38
N LYS A 4 -5.92 -2.32 -6.47
CA LYS A 4 -6.77 -2.78 -7.59
C LYS A 4 -6.24 -2.42 -8.99
N ILE A 5 -5.32 -1.44 -9.10
CA ILE A 5 -4.70 -1.07 -10.37
C ILE A 5 -3.69 -2.12 -10.84
N ILE A 6 -3.01 -2.82 -9.94
CA ILE A 6 -2.00 -3.83 -10.27
C ILE A 6 -2.67 -5.11 -10.78
N ASP A 7 -3.82 -5.48 -10.21
CA ASP A 7 -4.58 -6.68 -10.62
C ASP A 7 -5.36 -6.48 -11.93
N LYS A 8 -5.58 -5.22 -12.35
CA LYS A 8 -6.37 -4.88 -13.56
C LYS A 8 -5.53 -4.74 -14.83
N VAL A 9 -4.22 -4.64 -14.70
CA VAL A 9 -3.32 -4.59 -15.85
C VAL A 9 -2.89 -6.02 -16.17
N ASP A 10 -3.69 -6.67 -17.02
CA ASP A 10 -3.32 -7.94 -17.61
C ASP A 10 -2.60 -7.70 -18.93
N PHE A 11 -1.30 -7.94 -18.94
CA PHE A 11 -0.46 -7.87 -20.12
C PHE A 11 -0.51 -9.21 -20.87
N SER A 12 -1.71 -9.58 -21.33
CA SER A 12 -1.91 -10.76 -22.16
C SER A 12 -1.52 -10.45 -23.61
N PHE A 13 -0.25 -10.60 -23.93
CA PHE A 13 0.23 -10.41 -25.29
C PHE A 13 0.10 -11.70 -26.10
N LYS A 14 -0.39 -11.58 -27.34
CA LYS A 14 -0.33 -12.65 -28.35
C LYS A 14 0.49 -12.15 -29.53
N ILE A 15 1.50 -12.93 -29.89
CA ILE A 15 2.34 -12.68 -31.06
C ILE A 15 1.77 -13.50 -32.22
N ASP A 16 1.84 -12.95 -33.43
CA ASP A 16 1.52 -13.73 -34.63
C ASP A 16 2.68 -14.69 -34.92
N GLU A 17 2.53 -15.94 -34.50
CA GLU A 17 3.52 -17.00 -34.69
C GLU A 17 3.64 -17.46 -36.16
N SER A 18 2.76 -17.00 -37.06
CA SER A 18 2.82 -17.41 -38.48
C SER A 18 3.93 -16.72 -39.28
N ILE A 19 4.48 -15.63 -38.74
CA ILE A 19 5.47 -14.77 -39.42
C ILE A 19 6.86 -14.81 -38.77
N ILE A 20 7.05 -15.55 -37.68
CA ILE A 20 8.31 -15.68 -36.95
C ILE A 20 8.59 -17.15 -36.59
N SER A 21 9.85 -17.47 -36.34
CA SER A 21 10.22 -18.81 -35.85
C SER A 21 9.76 -19.03 -34.41
N GLN A 22 9.65 -20.30 -33.99
CA GLN A 22 9.31 -20.66 -32.61
C GLN A 22 10.32 -20.12 -31.59
N ASP A 23 11.61 -20.13 -31.93
CA ASP A 23 12.67 -19.61 -31.07
C ASP A 23 12.53 -18.08 -30.89
N GLU A 24 12.25 -17.33 -31.95
CA GLU A 24 11.99 -15.89 -31.88
C GLU A 24 10.73 -15.59 -31.06
N ALA A 25 9.65 -16.35 -31.26
CA ALA A 25 8.43 -16.21 -30.48
C ALA A 25 8.70 -16.44 -28.99
N GLN A 26 9.46 -17.47 -28.63
CA GLN A 26 9.80 -17.78 -27.24
C GLN A 26 10.66 -16.68 -26.59
N VAL A 27 11.63 -16.13 -27.33
CA VAL A 27 12.45 -15.00 -26.87
C VAL A 27 11.55 -13.78 -26.58
N MET A 28 10.62 -13.47 -27.48
CA MET A 28 9.69 -12.35 -27.28
C MET A 28 8.75 -12.59 -26.10
N TYR A 29 8.21 -13.81 -25.92
CA TYR A 29 7.41 -14.16 -24.74
C TYR A 29 8.19 -13.99 -23.44
N ASN A 30 9.47 -14.37 -23.41
CA ASN A 30 10.34 -14.17 -22.25
C ASN A 30 10.55 -12.68 -21.94
N GLN A 31 10.79 -11.86 -22.97
CA GLN A 31 10.90 -10.40 -22.82
C GLN A 31 9.60 -9.79 -22.30
N MET A 32 8.45 -10.19 -22.84
CA MET A 32 7.14 -9.72 -22.38
C MET A 32 6.86 -10.11 -20.93
N ARG A 33 7.22 -11.34 -20.52
CA ARG A 33 7.14 -11.77 -19.13
C ARG A 33 8.02 -10.91 -18.23
N GLN A 34 9.23 -10.56 -18.66
CA GLN A 34 10.13 -9.69 -17.90
C GLN A 34 9.53 -8.28 -17.74
N ILE A 35 9.02 -7.68 -18.82
CA ILE A 35 8.36 -6.36 -18.78
C ILE A 35 7.18 -6.37 -17.79
N THR A 36 6.36 -7.41 -17.83
CA THR A 36 5.22 -7.56 -16.93
C THR A 36 5.67 -7.66 -15.47
N LYS A 37 6.74 -8.41 -15.22
CA LYS A 37 7.34 -8.52 -13.87
C LYS A 37 7.87 -7.16 -13.40
N ASP A 38 8.64 -6.48 -14.23
CA ASP A 38 9.23 -5.17 -13.90
C ASP A 38 8.16 -4.13 -13.59
N PHE A 39 7.09 -4.08 -14.40
CA PHE A 39 5.95 -3.20 -14.16
C PHE A 39 5.31 -3.46 -12.79
N ARG A 40 5.01 -4.74 -12.47
CA ARG A 40 4.39 -5.12 -11.18
C ARG A 40 5.29 -4.73 -10.01
N THR A 41 6.58 -5.00 -10.10
CA THR A 41 7.56 -4.65 -9.07
C THR A 41 7.64 -3.13 -8.88
N GLN A 42 7.74 -2.35 -9.95
CA GLN A 42 7.82 -0.89 -9.87
C GLN A 42 6.53 -0.28 -9.32
N ALA A 43 5.36 -0.73 -9.79
CA ALA A 43 4.07 -0.28 -9.31
C ALA A 43 3.87 -0.59 -7.83
N MET A 44 4.22 -1.80 -7.38
CA MET A 44 4.14 -2.18 -5.98
C MET A 44 5.14 -1.41 -5.11
N THR A 45 6.34 -1.15 -5.61
CA THR A 45 7.35 -0.33 -4.91
C THR A 45 6.83 1.08 -4.66
N LEU A 46 6.27 1.72 -5.69
CA LEU A 46 5.66 3.05 -5.55
C LEU A 46 4.50 3.05 -4.56
N TYR A 47 3.66 2.01 -4.60
CA TYR A 47 2.57 1.87 -3.65
C TYR A 47 3.06 1.77 -2.20
N VAL A 48 4.04 0.90 -1.93
CA VAL A 48 4.62 0.74 -0.60
C VAL A 48 5.24 2.06 -0.11
N GLN A 49 5.95 2.79 -0.98
CA GLN A 49 6.51 4.10 -0.65
C GLN A 49 5.42 5.11 -0.30
N SER A 50 4.34 5.17 -1.08
CA SER A 50 3.18 6.05 -0.79
C SER A 50 2.55 5.69 0.55
N ALA A 51 2.27 4.40 0.77
CA ALA A 51 1.64 3.91 1.99
C ALA A 51 2.52 4.19 3.23
N ALA A 52 3.83 4.03 3.14
CA ALA A 52 4.76 4.37 4.21
C ALA A 52 4.75 5.87 4.53
N ARG A 53 4.68 6.72 3.51
CA ARG A 53 4.58 8.17 3.71
C ARG A 53 3.24 8.58 4.32
N GLU A 54 2.14 8.01 3.85
CA GLU A 54 0.81 8.23 4.42
C GLU A 54 0.76 7.82 5.89
N PHE A 55 1.38 6.68 6.23
CA PHE A 55 1.51 6.22 7.62
C PHE A 55 2.26 7.24 8.47
N GLU A 56 3.42 7.73 8.02
CA GLU A 56 4.21 8.73 8.74
C GLU A 56 3.41 10.01 9.01
N VAL A 57 2.71 10.53 7.98
CA VAL A 57 1.89 11.75 8.12
C VAL A 57 0.76 11.52 9.12
N LEU A 58 0.01 10.42 9.00
CA LEU A 58 -1.10 10.11 9.89
C LEU A 58 -0.64 9.90 11.33
N SER A 59 0.46 9.20 11.55
CA SER A 59 1.01 9.00 12.90
C SER A 59 1.43 10.33 13.53
N ASN A 60 2.03 11.24 12.76
CA ASN A 60 2.39 12.57 13.27
C ASN A 60 1.14 13.41 13.60
N GLU A 61 0.10 13.37 12.77
CA GLU A 61 -1.16 14.06 13.03
C GLU A 61 -1.86 13.51 14.28
N ILE A 62 -1.98 12.18 14.39
CA ILE A 62 -2.57 11.50 15.56
C ILE A 62 -1.83 11.91 16.83
N LYS A 63 -0.49 11.84 16.80
CA LYS A 63 0.34 12.23 17.93
C LYS A 63 0.13 13.70 18.32
N GLY A 64 0.09 14.60 17.32
CA GLY A 64 -0.17 16.02 17.57
C GLY A 64 -1.56 16.30 18.16
N ILE A 65 -2.58 15.55 17.75
CA ILE A 65 -3.93 15.68 18.33
C ILE A 65 -3.97 15.14 19.75
N ILE A 66 -3.32 14.00 20.02
CA ILE A 66 -3.22 13.43 21.37
C ILE A 66 -2.48 14.38 22.31
N GLU A 67 -1.36 14.96 21.87
CA GLU A 67 -0.57 15.90 22.68
C GLU A 67 -1.31 17.21 22.99
N ARG A 68 -2.22 17.62 22.11
CA ARG A 68 -3.02 18.85 22.26
C ARG A 68 -4.43 18.62 22.80
N PHE A 69 -4.77 17.37 23.13
CA PHE A 69 -6.07 17.06 23.70
C PHE A 69 -6.19 17.76 25.07
N PRO A 70 -7.36 18.38 25.40
CA PRO A 70 -7.54 19.03 26.69
C PRO A 70 -7.21 18.06 27.83
N GLN A 71 -6.20 18.40 28.63
CA GLN A 71 -5.75 17.57 29.76
C GLN A 71 -6.45 17.95 31.08
N GLU A 72 -7.17 19.06 31.08
CA GLU A 72 -7.94 19.56 32.22
C GLU A 72 -9.43 19.51 31.86
N ASN A 73 -10.22 18.85 32.70
CA ASN A 73 -11.68 18.90 32.63
C ASN A 73 -12.12 20.31 33.04
N ASP A 74 -12.30 21.20 32.07
CA ASP A 74 -12.79 22.54 32.34
C ASP A 74 -14.30 22.49 32.62
N ASP A 75 -14.71 23.06 33.76
CA ASP A 75 -16.09 23.33 34.21
C ASP A 75 -17.20 22.37 33.71
N GLY A 76 -17.06 21.07 34.01
CA GLY A 76 -18.15 20.09 33.90
C GLY A 76 -18.22 19.32 32.58
N PHE A 77 -17.25 19.46 31.68
CA PHE A 77 -17.09 18.59 30.51
C PHE A 77 -16.07 17.48 30.78
N ASP A 78 -16.54 16.23 30.88
CA ASP A 78 -15.68 15.06 30.98
C ASP A 78 -15.19 14.65 29.58
N ALA A 79 -13.98 15.07 29.22
CA ALA A 79 -13.38 14.80 27.92
C ALA A 79 -12.75 13.39 27.83
N GLU A 80 -12.64 12.67 28.95
CA GLU A 80 -11.91 11.42 29.09
C GLU A 80 -12.46 10.27 28.21
N PRO A 81 -13.80 10.06 28.10
CA PRO A 81 -14.35 9.02 27.23
C PRO A 81 -14.11 9.31 25.73
N GLY A 82 -14.20 10.59 25.34
CA GLY A 82 -13.97 11.03 23.97
C GLY A 82 -12.51 10.87 23.56
N TYR A 83 -11.58 11.19 24.46
CA TYR A 83 -10.16 10.96 24.29
C TYR A 83 -9.84 9.46 24.17
N ALA A 84 -10.39 8.62 25.05
CA ALA A 84 -10.17 7.18 25.02
C ALA A 84 -10.65 6.54 23.72
N ALA A 85 -11.85 6.92 23.25
CA ALA A 85 -12.39 6.43 21.98
C ALA A 85 -11.56 6.91 20.77
N PHE A 86 -11.15 8.18 20.77
CA PHE A 86 -10.28 8.74 19.72
C PHE A 86 -8.96 8.00 19.66
N LYS A 87 -8.27 7.86 20.80
CA LYS A 87 -6.99 7.16 20.90
C LYS A 87 -7.10 5.72 20.41
N GLN A 88 -8.09 4.97 20.89
CA GLN A 88 -8.27 3.56 20.52
C GLN A 88 -8.55 3.38 19.01
N TYR A 89 -9.40 4.23 18.42
CA TYR A 89 -9.68 4.19 16.99
C TYR A 89 -8.41 4.47 16.16
N HIS A 90 -7.64 5.48 16.56
CA HIS A 90 -6.45 5.88 15.83
C HIS A 90 -5.30 4.88 15.95
N GLU A 91 -5.10 4.26 17.12
CA GLU A 91 -4.15 3.14 17.30
C GLU A 91 -4.52 1.93 16.41
N LEU A 92 -5.81 1.60 16.29
CA LEU A 92 -6.28 0.54 15.40
C LEU A 92 -6.04 0.87 13.93
N ARG A 93 -6.24 2.14 13.54
CA ARG A 93 -5.98 2.60 12.17
C ARG A 93 -4.50 2.50 11.81
N GLU A 94 -3.60 2.92 12.70
CA GLU A 94 -2.14 2.76 12.53
C GLU A 94 -1.75 1.29 12.37
N LYS A 95 -2.28 0.42 13.25
CA LYS A 95 -2.00 -1.02 13.19
C LYS A 95 -2.47 -1.64 11.87
N ARG A 96 -3.65 -1.24 11.36
CA ARG A 96 -4.16 -1.71 10.06
C ARG A 96 -3.22 -1.30 8.92
N MET A 97 -2.81 -0.03 8.88
CA MET A 97 -1.91 0.46 7.82
C MET A 97 -0.56 -0.24 7.86
N LYS A 98 -0.01 -0.47 9.05
CA LYS A 98 1.25 -1.22 9.20
C LYS A 98 1.13 -2.64 8.64
N LEU A 99 0.05 -3.35 8.96
CA LEU A 99 -0.22 -4.68 8.40
C LEU A 99 -0.36 -4.66 6.88
N GLU A 100 -1.02 -3.65 6.31
CA GLU A 100 -1.17 -3.48 4.86
C GLU A 100 0.19 -3.27 4.18
N ILE A 101 1.08 -2.45 4.77
CA ILE A 101 2.44 -2.23 4.26
C ILE A 101 3.26 -3.53 4.34
N GLU A 102 3.26 -4.21 5.49
CA GLU A 102 3.98 -5.47 5.70
C GLU A 102 3.53 -6.56 4.71
N GLN A 103 2.22 -6.70 4.49
CA GLN A 103 1.70 -7.62 3.47
C GLN A 103 2.10 -7.23 2.06
N SER A 104 2.19 -5.93 1.76
CA SER A 104 2.56 -5.46 0.43
C SER A 104 4.05 -5.67 0.14
N LEU A 105 4.90 -5.62 1.16
CA LEU A 105 6.31 -5.98 1.07
C LEU A 105 6.49 -7.45 0.67
N TYR A 106 5.63 -8.36 1.14
CA TYR A 106 5.67 -9.78 0.76
C TYR A 106 5.61 -9.98 -0.77
N PHE A 107 4.79 -9.18 -1.47
CA PHE A 107 4.68 -9.22 -2.94
C PHE A 107 5.92 -8.69 -3.69
N LEU A 108 6.84 -7.99 -3.01
CA LEU A 108 8.08 -7.50 -3.60
C LEU A 108 9.26 -8.48 -3.40
N PHE A 109 9.17 -9.37 -2.42
CA PHE A 109 10.25 -10.28 -2.03
C PHE A 109 10.06 -11.74 -2.46
N GLU A 110 8.89 -12.09 -3.02
CA GLU A 110 8.68 -13.32 -3.83
C GLU A 110 9.09 -13.14 -5.30
#